data_AF-G4MLQ2-F1
#
_entry.id   AF-G4MLQ2-F1
#
_cell.length_a   1.000
_cell.length_b   1.000
_cell.length_c   1.000
_cell.angle_alpha   90.00
_cell.angle_beta   90.00
_cell.angle_gamma   90.00
#
_symmetry.space_group_name_H-M   'P 1'
#
loop_
_entity.id
_entity.type
_entity.pdbx_description
1 polymer ?
#
loop_
_entity_poly.entity_id
_entity_poly.type
_entity_poly.pdbx_seq_one_letter_code
_entity_poly.pdbx_strand_id
1 'polypeptide(L)'
;MLYLWTRRRAPMHLLRIWDPRHPPSNPFLKPTLGTVQTLDKNARNKRLLQSAPTRKLRTPRPSKQSYWRQNIKIEEDPELPQAKLISIGDTDPAIIGQLRKTDGQSQDGVQRVHVQGRVYRVAKQSGLMFARLRRGLDLIQRLYAGNLAKTYDALTLARETSMEVFGELREVPAGLRAPLDRELHGNYFRTIAKAPGGDETFATRVPDDGDFPTLLNVRHLALRQDKPSAVMFIRDVLESASNTV
;
A
#
# COMPACT_ATOMS: atom_id res chain seq x y z
N MET A 1 47.57 -9.59 55.85
CA MET A 1 48.15 -10.91 55.49
C MET A 1 47.78 -11.16 54.03
N LEU A 2 48.70 -10.85 53.12
CA LEU A 2 48.49 -10.78 51.67
C LEU A 2 48.88 -12.13 51.04
N TYR A 3 47.99 -12.75 50.25
CA TYR A 3 48.29 -13.97 49.50
C TYR A 3 48.96 -13.65 48.16
N LEU A 4 50.04 -14.38 47.86
CA LEU A 4 50.81 -14.31 46.62
C LEU A 4 50.02 -14.86 45.42
N TRP A 5 50.13 -14.18 44.27
CA TRP A 5 50.05 -14.81 42.96
C TRP A 5 51.10 -14.21 42.00
N THR A 6 51.75 -15.08 41.26
CA THR A 6 53.01 -14.90 40.52
C THR A 6 52.90 -13.99 39.28
N ARG A 7 53.78 -12.99 39.18
CA ARG A 7 53.96 -12.11 38.00
C ARG A 7 54.71 -12.82 36.87
N ARG A 8 54.11 -12.92 35.68
CA ARG A 8 54.85 -13.11 34.41
C ARG A 8 55.27 -11.74 33.85
N ARG A 9 56.54 -11.60 33.48
CA ARG A 9 57.13 -10.41 32.83
C ARG A 9 56.67 -10.32 31.37
N ALA A 10 56.20 -9.15 30.94
CA ALA A 10 56.04 -8.80 29.53
C ALA A 10 57.26 -7.98 29.04
N PRO A 11 57.79 -8.24 27.84
CA PRO A 11 58.98 -7.56 27.34
C PRO A 11 58.67 -6.17 26.76
N MET A 12 59.57 -5.23 27.06
CA MET A 12 59.64 -3.88 26.53
C MET A 12 60.07 -3.87 25.06
N HIS A 13 59.14 -3.60 24.15
CA HIS A 13 59.42 -2.99 22.85
C HIS A 13 58.10 -2.57 22.23
N LEU A 14 57.74 -1.27 22.33
CA LEU A 14 56.91 -0.54 21.35
C LEU A 14 56.61 0.87 21.89
N LEU A 15 57.65 1.67 22.02
CA LEU A 15 57.56 3.14 22.13
C LEU A 15 58.63 3.70 21.18
N ARG A 16 58.29 3.83 19.89
CA ARG A 16 58.98 4.66 18.87
C ARG A 16 58.37 4.41 17.49
N ILE A 17 57.27 5.10 17.15
CA ILE A 17 56.94 5.38 15.73
C ILE A 17 56.18 6.71 15.66
N TRP A 18 56.89 7.84 15.79
CA TRP A 18 56.49 9.09 15.15
C TRP A 18 57.72 9.98 14.94
N ASP A 19 58.44 9.72 13.84
CA ASP A 19 59.44 10.64 13.29
C ASP A 19 58.86 11.20 11.98
N PRO A 20 58.60 12.52 11.85
CA PRO A 20 57.96 13.10 10.68
C PRO A 20 58.86 13.17 9.44
N ARG A 21 60.15 12.80 9.53
CA ARG A 21 61.10 13.00 8.43
C ARG A 21 61.23 11.80 7.48
N HIS A 22 60.73 10.61 7.82
CA HIS A 22 60.79 9.41 6.96
C HIS A 22 59.43 8.65 6.94
N PRO A 23 58.61 8.77 5.87
CA PRO A 23 57.45 7.90 5.73
C PRO A 23 57.90 6.46 5.39
N PRO A 24 57.31 5.40 5.98
CA PRO A 24 57.66 4.04 5.62
C PRO A 24 57.17 3.76 4.18
N SER A 25 58.12 3.50 3.27
CA SER A 25 57.80 2.95 1.95
C SER A 25 57.37 1.50 2.13
N ASN A 26 56.07 1.23 1.95
CA ASN A 26 55.53 -0.11 2.00
C ASN A 26 55.99 -0.87 0.73
N PRO A 27 56.85 -1.91 0.80
CA PRO A 27 57.42 -2.52 -0.40
C PRO A 27 56.52 -3.57 -1.05
N PHE A 28 55.32 -3.81 -0.51
CA PHE A 28 54.33 -4.73 -1.04
C PHE A 28 53.06 -3.95 -1.40
N LEU A 29 52.95 -3.57 -2.67
CA LEU A 29 51.69 -3.40 -3.44
C LEU A 29 52.05 -2.81 -4.82
N LYS A 30 52.82 -3.57 -5.61
CA LYS A 30 52.71 -3.42 -7.08
C LYS A 30 51.55 -4.33 -7.49
N PRO A 31 50.47 -3.80 -8.08
CA PRO A 31 49.39 -4.66 -8.56
C PRO A 31 50.01 -5.62 -9.59
N THR A 32 49.85 -6.93 -9.37
CA THR A 32 50.30 -7.93 -10.34
C THR A 32 49.53 -7.72 -11.65
N LEU A 33 50.13 -8.12 -12.79
CA LEU A 33 49.53 -7.94 -14.12
C LEU A 33 48.06 -8.41 -14.18
N GLY A 34 47.70 -9.45 -13.42
CA GLY A 34 46.32 -9.92 -13.29
C GLY A 34 45.37 -8.92 -12.60
N THR A 35 45.80 -8.25 -11.53
CA THR A 35 44.98 -7.27 -10.80
C THR A 35 44.72 -6.02 -11.65
N VAL A 36 45.73 -5.53 -12.39
CA VAL A 36 45.57 -4.42 -13.34
C VAL A 36 44.60 -4.80 -14.46
N GLN A 37 44.73 -6.01 -15.02
CA GLN A 37 43.81 -6.51 -16.05
C GLN A 37 42.36 -6.63 -15.53
N THR A 38 42.16 -7.04 -14.27
CA THR A 38 40.81 -7.10 -13.68
C THR A 38 40.20 -5.72 -13.44
N LEU A 39 41.01 -4.74 -13.01
CA LEU A 39 40.56 -3.36 -12.81
C LEU A 39 40.24 -2.68 -14.14
N ASP A 40 41.05 -2.90 -15.18
CA ASP A 40 40.79 -2.41 -16.54
C ASP A 40 39.58 -3.08 -17.17
N LYS A 41 39.35 -4.38 -16.93
CA LYS A 41 38.12 -5.07 -17.34
C LYS A 41 36.89 -4.47 -16.66
N ASN A 42 36.96 -4.17 -15.36
CA ASN A 42 35.87 -3.56 -14.62
C ASN A 42 35.62 -2.11 -15.05
N ALA A 43 36.66 -1.33 -15.33
CA ALA A 43 36.56 0.03 -15.85
C ALA A 43 36.00 0.06 -17.28
N ARG A 44 36.41 -0.87 -18.15
CA ARG A 44 35.85 -1.05 -19.50
C ARG A 44 34.38 -1.48 -19.44
N ASN A 45 34.01 -2.41 -18.57
CA ASN A 45 32.60 -2.79 -18.37
C ASN A 45 31.76 -1.61 -17.87
N LYS A 46 32.29 -0.77 -16.97
CA LYS A 46 31.62 0.46 -16.53
C LYS A 46 31.43 1.46 -17.67
N ARG A 47 32.44 1.65 -18.54
CA ARG A 47 32.36 2.53 -19.70
C ARG A 47 31.40 1.99 -20.78
N LEU A 48 31.39 0.67 -21.02
CA LEU A 48 30.46 0.00 -21.94
C LEU A 48 29.00 0.11 -21.46
N LEU A 49 28.75 0.07 -20.15
CA LEU A 49 27.43 0.30 -19.55
C LEU A 49 26.96 1.76 -19.71
N GLN A 50 27.89 2.72 -19.70
CA GLN A 50 27.60 4.15 -19.85
C GLN A 50 27.49 4.59 -21.32
N SER A 51 28.18 3.92 -22.24
CA SER A 51 28.14 4.21 -23.68
C SER A 51 27.10 3.39 -24.44
N ALA A 52 26.37 2.50 -23.77
CA ALA A 52 25.23 1.82 -24.36
C ALA A 52 24.17 2.88 -24.73
N PRO A 53 23.68 2.94 -25.97
CA PRO A 53 22.61 3.85 -26.33
C PRO A 53 21.45 3.59 -25.37
N THR A 54 20.93 4.65 -24.73
CA THR A 54 19.80 4.58 -23.79
C THR A 54 18.71 3.78 -24.48
N ARG A 55 18.63 2.49 -24.16
CA ARG A 55 17.72 1.56 -24.81
C ARG A 55 16.36 2.06 -24.39
N LYS A 56 15.69 2.84 -25.25
CA LYS A 56 14.36 3.41 -24.99
C LYS A 56 13.59 2.31 -24.28
N LEU A 57 13.31 2.49 -22.99
CA LEU A 57 12.73 1.47 -22.13
C LEU A 57 11.53 0.94 -22.90
N ARG A 58 11.68 -0.24 -23.49
CA ARG A 58 10.67 -0.78 -24.40
C ARG A 58 9.53 -1.10 -23.47
N THR A 59 8.51 -0.26 -23.46
CA THR A 59 7.33 -0.47 -22.61
C THR A 59 6.91 -1.91 -22.83
N PRO A 60 6.85 -2.73 -21.77
CA PRO A 60 6.57 -4.13 -21.93
C PRO A 60 5.22 -4.24 -22.64
N ARG A 61 5.21 -4.91 -23.81
CA ARG A 61 3.95 -5.16 -24.52
C ARG A 61 3.05 -5.94 -23.56
N PRO A 62 1.78 -5.54 -23.39
CA PRO A 62 0.86 -6.27 -22.54
C PRO A 62 0.85 -7.74 -22.96
N SER A 63 0.76 -8.67 -22.01
CA SER A 63 0.61 -10.09 -22.34
C SER A 63 -0.76 -10.33 -22.99
N LYS A 64 -0.93 -11.42 -23.78
CA LYS A 64 -2.26 -11.83 -24.32
C LYS A 64 -3.36 -11.83 -23.25
N GLN A 65 -2.98 -12.12 -22.01
CA GLN A 65 -3.85 -12.12 -20.86
C GLN A 65 -4.34 -10.72 -20.43
N SER A 66 -3.54 -9.68 -20.67
CA SER A 66 -3.90 -8.29 -20.41
C SER A 66 -4.98 -7.78 -21.38
N TYR A 67 -4.96 -8.23 -22.64
CA TYR A 67 -5.90 -7.72 -23.65
C TYR A 67 -7.33 -8.20 -23.40
N TRP A 68 -7.55 -9.47 -23.02
CA TRP A 68 -8.93 -9.93 -22.72
C TRP A 68 -9.54 -9.23 -21.50
N ARG A 69 -8.71 -8.81 -20.55
CA ARG A 69 -9.14 -8.09 -19.33
C ARG A 69 -9.61 -6.67 -19.63
N GLN A 70 -9.06 -6.04 -20.66
CA GLN A 70 -9.46 -4.70 -21.09
C GLN A 70 -10.85 -4.69 -21.77
N ASN A 71 -11.30 -5.83 -22.28
CA ASN A 71 -12.54 -5.92 -23.04
C ASN A 71 -13.78 -6.14 -22.17
N ILE A 72 -13.63 -6.46 -20.89
CA ILE A 72 -14.77 -6.63 -19.98
C ILE A 72 -15.22 -5.23 -19.53
N LYS A 73 -16.14 -4.64 -20.29
CA LYS A 73 -16.87 -3.45 -19.88
C LYS A 73 -18.03 -3.88 -18.96
N ILE A 74 -18.16 -3.18 -17.84
CA ILE A 74 -19.33 -3.35 -16.96
C ILE A 74 -20.18 -2.10 -17.20
N GLU A 75 -21.46 -2.31 -17.46
CA GLU A 75 -22.45 -1.26 -17.56
C GLU A 75 -23.43 -1.39 -16.40
N GLU A 76 -24.00 -0.27 -15.97
CA GLU A 76 -25.06 -0.30 -14.98
C GLU A 76 -26.34 -0.82 -15.63
N ASP A 77 -26.93 -1.85 -15.04
CA ASP A 77 -28.20 -2.40 -15.48
C ASP A 77 -29.34 -1.43 -15.10
N PRO A 78 -30.08 -0.90 -16.09
CA PRO A 78 -31.18 0.04 -15.86
C PRO A 78 -32.45 -0.64 -15.31
N GLU A 79 -32.57 -1.97 -15.39
CA GLU A 79 -33.73 -2.71 -14.87
C GLU A 79 -33.69 -2.81 -13.34
N LEU A 80 -32.52 -2.68 -12.74
CA LEU A 80 -32.34 -2.76 -11.30
C LEU A 80 -32.84 -1.47 -10.61
N PRO A 81 -33.41 -1.58 -9.40
CA PRO A 81 -33.94 -0.43 -8.68
C PRO A 81 -32.87 0.64 -8.48
N GLN A 82 -33.27 1.91 -8.43
CA GLN A 82 -32.34 3.01 -8.23
C GLN A 82 -31.64 2.87 -6.87
N ALA A 83 -30.31 2.97 -6.88
CA ALA A 83 -29.52 2.83 -5.67
C ALA A 83 -29.65 4.07 -4.77
N LYS A 84 -29.91 3.85 -3.48
CA LYS A 84 -29.95 4.92 -2.47
C LYS A 84 -28.54 5.24 -1.98
N LEU A 85 -28.15 6.51 -2.04
CA LEU A 85 -26.88 6.96 -1.47
C LEU A 85 -26.91 6.83 0.06
N ILE A 86 -25.93 6.12 0.62
CA ILE A 86 -25.75 5.96 2.07
C ILE A 86 -24.33 6.34 2.48
N SER A 87 -24.17 6.76 3.73
CA SER A 87 -22.86 6.89 4.35
C SER A 87 -22.38 5.54 4.87
N ILE A 88 -21.07 5.34 4.95
CA ILE A 88 -20.48 4.06 5.34
C ILE A 88 -20.82 3.71 6.80
N GLY A 89 -20.93 4.71 7.69
CA GLY A 89 -21.30 4.54 9.09
C GLY A 89 -22.80 4.33 9.37
N ASP A 90 -23.68 4.54 8.38
CA ASP A 90 -25.13 4.47 8.61
C ASP A 90 -25.55 3.04 8.95
N THR A 91 -26.15 2.82 10.12
CA THR A 91 -26.57 1.48 10.59
C THR A 91 -28.10 1.34 10.66
N ASP A 92 -28.84 2.45 10.55
CA ASP A 92 -30.29 2.44 10.69
C ASP A 92 -30.97 1.65 9.55
N PRO A 93 -31.80 0.63 9.87
CA PRO A 93 -32.50 -0.17 8.86
C PRO A 93 -33.41 0.64 7.94
N ALA A 94 -33.92 1.80 8.40
CA ALA A 94 -34.71 2.71 7.58
C ALA A 94 -33.88 3.40 6.48
N ILE A 95 -32.57 3.55 6.71
CA ILE A 95 -31.65 4.16 5.76
C ILE A 95 -31.09 3.10 4.81
N ILE A 96 -30.60 1.98 5.35
CA ILE A 96 -29.83 0.98 4.61
C ILE A 96 -30.65 -0.21 4.08
N GLY A 97 -31.89 -0.36 4.54
CA GLY A 97 -32.70 -1.56 4.30
C GLY A 97 -32.34 -2.72 5.23
N GLN A 98 -32.92 -3.90 4.97
CA GLN A 98 -32.55 -5.13 5.66
C GLN A 98 -31.31 -5.76 5.03
N LEU A 99 -30.43 -6.33 5.86
CA LEU A 99 -29.28 -7.08 5.39
C LEU A 99 -29.72 -8.43 4.83
N ARG A 100 -29.20 -8.79 3.66
CA ARG A 100 -29.47 -10.09 3.06
C ARG A 100 -28.64 -11.18 3.74
N LYS A 101 -29.29 -12.24 4.21
CA LYS A 101 -28.64 -13.34 4.97
C LYS A 101 -28.03 -14.43 4.08
N THR A 102 -28.69 -14.80 2.98
CA THR A 102 -28.24 -15.89 2.11
C THR A 102 -28.73 -15.70 0.66
N ASP A 103 -27.98 -16.26 -0.30
CA ASP A 103 -28.38 -16.37 -1.69
C ASP A 103 -29.57 -17.34 -1.81
N GLY A 104 -30.81 -16.82 -1.69
CA GLY A 104 -32.03 -17.62 -1.88
C GLY A 104 -33.22 -17.23 -1.00
N GLN A 105 -33.03 -16.40 0.04
CA GLN A 105 -34.14 -15.85 0.82
C GLN A 105 -34.83 -14.69 0.08
N SER A 106 -36.10 -14.42 0.44
CA SER A 106 -36.87 -13.34 -0.16
C SER A 106 -36.14 -11.99 -0.01
N GLN A 107 -36.22 -11.17 -1.05
CA GLN A 107 -35.58 -9.84 -1.10
C GLN A 107 -36.36 -8.80 -0.29
N ASP A 108 -37.27 -9.23 0.59
CA ASP A 108 -38.20 -8.35 1.29
C ASP A 108 -37.42 -7.39 2.19
N GLY A 109 -37.48 -6.10 1.83
CA GLY A 109 -36.79 -5.03 2.55
C GLY A 109 -35.30 -4.87 2.23
N VAL A 110 -34.71 -5.69 1.33
CA VAL A 110 -33.34 -5.47 0.87
C VAL A 110 -33.32 -4.28 -0.09
N GLN A 111 -32.48 -3.29 0.20
CA GLN A 111 -32.34 -2.10 -0.62
C GLN A 111 -31.03 -2.13 -1.40
N ARG A 112 -31.08 -1.67 -2.66
CA ARG A 112 -29.87 -1.35 -3.42
C ARG A 112 -29.29 -0.03 -2.90
N VAL A 113 -28.04 -0.07 -2.48
CA VAL A 113 -27.29 1.05 -1.91
C VAL A 113 -26.18 1.50 -2.84
N HIS A 114 -25.87 2.78 -2.78
CA HIS A 114 -24.75 3.43 -3.43
C HIS A 114 -23.81 3.96 -2.35
N VAL A 115 -22.55 3.54 -2.40
CA VAL A 115 -21.51 3.93 -1.47
C VAL A 115 -20.36 4.55 -2.24
N GLN A 116 -19.90 5.72 -1.77
CA GLN A 116 -18.71 6.39 -2.28
C GLN A 116 -17.59 6.32 -1.25
N GLY A 117 -16.37 6.07 -1.70
CA GLY A 117 -15.22 6.03 -0.81
C GLY A 117 -13.89 5.88 -1.53
N ARG A 118 -12.81 5.86 -0.75
CA ARG A 118 -11.47 5.55 -1.24
C ARG A 118 -11.10 4.11 -0.89
N VAL A 119 -10.38 3.47 -1.80
CA VAL A 119 -9.82 2.14 -1.57
C VAL A 119 -8.77 2.21 -0.47
N TYR A 120 -9.09 1.64 0.69
CA TYR A 120 -8.19 1.59 1.83
C TYR A 120 -7.25 0.36 1.76
N ARG A 121 -7.79 -0.81 1.42
CA ARG A 121 -7.00 -2.01 1.11
C ARG A 121 -7.69 -2.85 0.06
N VAL A 122 -6.89 -3.62 -0.68
CA VAL A 122 -7.37 -4.60 -1.66
C VAL A 122 -6.69 -5.93 -1.40
N ALA A 123 -7.46 -7.00 -1.36
CA ALA A 123 -6.99 -8.37 -1.35
C ALA A 123 -7.55 -9.09 -2.59
N LYS A 124 -6.68 -9.77 -3.34
CA LYS A 124 -7.03 -10.47 -4.58
C LYS A 124 -6.77 -11.95 -4.38
N GLN A 125 -7.81 -12.75 -4.55
CA GLN A 125 -7.75 -14.20 -4.55
C GLN A 125 -8.27 -14.71 -5.90
N SER A 126 -7.82 -15.86 -6.39
CA SER A 126 -8.16 -16.32 -7.74
C SER A 126 -9.68 -16.39 -7.95
N GLY A 127 -10.25 -15.42 -8.68
CA GLY A 127 -11.68 -15.31 -8.99
C GLY A 127 -12.51 -14.41 -8.04
N LEU A 128 -11.96 -13.98 -6.91
CA LEU A 128 -12.62 -13.11 -5.92
C LEU A 128 -11.69 -11.95 -5.52
N MET A 129 -12.23 -10.75 -5.41
CA MET A 129 -11.47 -9.62 -4.90
C MET A 129 -12.24 -8.97 -3.76
N PHE A 130 -11.55 -8.67 -2.67
CA PHE A 130 -12.07 -7.90 -1.55
C PHE A 130 -11.43 -6.52 -1.57
N ALA A 131 -12.24 -5.47 -1.58
CA ALA A 131 -11.74 -4.12 -1.31
C ALA A 131 -12.39 -3.58 -0.05
N ARG A 132 -11.59 -2.96 0.83
CA ARG A 132 -12.11 -2.14 1.90
C ARG A 132 -12.18 -0.70 1.42
N LEU A 133 -13.37 -0.12 1.47
CA LEU A 133 -13.60 1.29 1.15
C LEU A 133 -13.65 2.08 2.44
N ARG A 134 -13.12 3.30 2.39
CA ARG A 134 -13.06 4.23 3.51
C ARG A 134 -13.66 5.58 3.14
N ARG A 135 -14.41 6.15 4.09
CA ARG A 135 -14.88 7.54 4.07
C ARG A 135 -14.84 8.04 5.52
N GLY A 136 -13.99 9.03 5.81
CA GLY A 136 -13.73 9.43 7.20
C GLY A 136 -13.00 8.33 7.98
N LEU A 137 -13.54 7.94 9.14
CA LEU A 137 -13.06 6.79 9.92
C LEU A 137 -13.82 5.49 9.57
N ASP A 138 -14.93 5.61 8.86
CA ASP A 138 -15.79 4.48 8.56
C ASP A 138 -15.20 3.62 7.44
N LEU A 139 -15.34 2.30 7.61
CA LEU A 139 -14.86 1.28 6.70
C LEU A 139 -16.01 0.34 6.32
N ILE A 140 -16.02 -0.09 5.06
CA ILE A 140 -16.90 -1.18 4.59
C ILE A 140 -16.11 -2.14 3.70
N GLN A 141 -16.43 -3.42 3.84
CA GLN A 141 -15.89 -4.47 2.97
C GLN A 141 -16.78 -4.65 1.75
N ARG A 142 -16.16 -4.69 0.57
CA ARG A 142 -16.81 -4.88 -0.73
C ARG A 142 -16.27 -6.15 -1.40
N LEU A 143 -17.16 -7.08 -1.76
CA LEU A 143 -16.83 -8.34 -2.44
C LEU A 143 -17.05 -8.31 -3.97
N TYR A 144 -15.98 -8.21 -4.74
CA TYR A 144 -16.06 -8.37 -6.20
C TYR A 144 -16.05 -9.86 -6.54
N ALA A 145 -17.11 -10.32 -7.19
CA ALA A 145 -17.26 -11.70 -7.65
C ALA A 145 -17.42 -11.78 -9.17
N GLY A 146 -17.09 -12.95 -9.74
CA GLY A 146 -17.33 -13.25 -11.15
C GLY A 146 -16.58 -12.31 -12.10
N ASN A 147 -17.32 -11.71 -13.04
CA ASN A 147 -16.75 -10.82 -14.06
C ASN A 147 -16.31 -9.47 -13.48
N LEU A 148 -16.91 -9.01 -12.38
CA LEU A 148 -16.55 -7.74 -11.73
C LEU A 148 -15.12 -7.75 -11.20
N ALA A 149 -14.65 -8.89 -10.69
CA ALA A 149 -13.28 -9.04 -10.20
C ALA A 149 -12.22 -9.13 -11.32
N LYS A 150 -12.66 -9.43 -12.56
CA LYS A 150 -11.78 -9.70 -13.70
C LYS A 150 -11.57 -8.48 -14.61
N THR A 151 -12.28 -7.39 -14.36
CA THR A 151 -12.13 -6.17 -15.15
C THR A 151 -10.77 -5.53 -14.97
N TYR A 152 -10.35 -4.79 -15.98
CA TYR A 152 -9.10 -4.04 -15.93
C TYR A 152 -9.04 -3.10 -14.72
N ASP A 153 -10.14 -2.41 -14.41
CA ASP A 153 -10.21 -1.47 -13.29
C ASP A 153 -10.09 -2.17 -11.94
N ALA A 154 -10.77 -3.31 -11.73
CA ALA A 154 -10.62 -4.10 -10.52
C ALA A 154 -9.19 -4.65 -10.36
N LEU A 155 -8.60 -5.15 -11.46
CA LEU A 155 -7.27 -5.74 -11.43
C LEU A 155 -6.15 -4.71 -11.25
N THR A 156 -6.36 -3.49 -11.71
CA THR A 156 -5.42 -2.38 -11.54
C THR A 156 -5.78 -1.44 -10.39
N LEU A 157 -6.73 -1.85 -9.54
CA LEU A 157 -7.16 -1.08 -8.38
C LEU A 157 -6.01 -0.89 -7.40
N ALA A 158 -5.74 0.37 -7.05
CA ALA A 158 -4.67 0.80 -6.15
C ALA A 158 -5.24 1.48 -4.89
N ARG A 159 -4.49 1.44 -3.79
CA ARG A 159 -4.82 2.16 -2.54
C ARG A 159 -4.99 3.65 -2.83
N GLU A 160 -5.95 4.30 -2.18
CA GLU A 160 -6.41 5.68 -2.39
C GLU A 160 -7.20 5.97 -3.67
N THR A 161 -7.52 4.95 -4.49
CA THR A 161 -8.41 5.15 -5.64
C THR A 161 -9.80 5.56 -5.16
N SER A 162 -10.34 6.65 -5.67
CA SER A 162 -11.70 7.11 -5.34
C SER A 162 -12.70 6.41 -6.24
N MET A 163 -13.74 5.80 -5.66
CA MET A 163 -14.71 5.01 -6.41
C MET A 163 -16.10 5.07 -5.82
N GLU A 164 -17.05 4.72 -6.67
CA GLU A 164 -18.45 4.55 -6.35
C GLU A 164 -18.82 3.10 -6.56
N VAL A 165 -19.60 2.56 -5.64
CA VAL A 165 -19.96 1.17 -5.67
C VAL A 165 -21.44 1.02 -5.36
N PHE A 166 -22.10 0.19 -6.15
CA PHE A 166 -23.53 -0.04 -6.13
C PHE A 166 -23.78 -1.49 -5.80
N GLY A 167 -24.76 -1.78 -4.97
CA GLY A 167 -24.99 -3.15 -4.51
C GLY A 167 -26.03 -3.30 -3.43
N GLU A 168 -26.09 -4.50 -2.87
CA GLU A 168 -26.88 -4.85 -1.70
C GLU A 168 -25.95 -5.08 -0.51
N LEU A 169 -26.42 -4.71 0.69
CA LEU A 169 -25.73 -5.08 1.92
C LEU A 169 -26.14 -6.50 2.34
N ARG A 170 -25.14 -7.29 2.73
CA ARG A 170 -25.31 -8.68 3.18
C ARG A 170 -24.70 -8.87 4.55
N GLU A 171 -25.26 -9.81 5.31
CA GLU A 171 -24.63 -10.28 6.54
C GLU A 171 -23.35 -11.03 6.22
N VAL A 172 -22.37 -10.91 7.12
CA VAL A 172 -21.11 -11.64 7.00
C VAL A 172 -21.39 -13.13 7.25
N PRO A 173 -20.82 -14.05 6.44
CA PRO A 173 -20.95 -15.48 6.69
C PRO A 173 -20.45 -15.88 8.09
N ALA A 174 -21.07 -16.91 8.67
CA ALA A 174 -20.76 -17.35 10.02
C ALA A 174 -19.25 -17.66 10.20
N GLY A 175 -18.65 -17.11 11.26
CA GLY A 175 -17.23 -17.30 11.59
C GLY A 175 -16.27 -16.33 10.90
N LEU A 176 -16.74 -15.48 9.99
CA LEU A 176 -15.97 -14.38 9.41
C LEU A 176 -16.34 -13.05 10.06
N ARG A 177 -15.49 -12.04 9.84
CA ARG A 177 -15.72 -10.68 10.35
C ARG A 177 -15.40 -9.64 9.28
N ALA A 178 -16.32 -8.69 9.12
CA ALA A 178 -16.13 -7.48 8.33
C ALA A 178 -16.45 -6.26 9.21
N PRO A 179 -15.99 -5.05 8.83
CA PRO A 179 -16.43 -3.82 9.49
C PRO A 179 -17.96 -3.71 9.52
N LEU A 180 -18.52 -3.34 10.68
CA LEU A 180 -19.97 -3.25 10.92
C LEU A 180 -20.73 -4.58 10.70
N ASP A 181 -20.04 -5.72 10.73
CA ASP A 181 -20.61 -7.08 10.56
C ASP A 181 -21.47 -7.23 9.30
N ARG A 182 -21.13 -6.47 8.25
CA ARG A 182 -21.82 -6.47 6.95
C ARG A 182 -20.85 -6.34 5.79
N GLU A 183 -21.26 -6.84 4.62
CA GLU A 183 -20.52 -6.73 3.37
C GLU A 183 -21.36 -6.11 2.27
N LEU A 184 -20.75 -5.30 1.42
CA LEU A 184 -21.38 -4.80 0.21
C LEU A 184 -21.17 -5.83 -0.91
N HIS A 185 -22.26 -6.40 -1.41
CA HIS A 185 -22.33 -7.24 -2.60
C HIS A 185 -22.92 -6.43 -3.75
N GLY A 186 -22.02 -5.95 -4.57
CA GLY A 186 -22.26 -5.03 -5.64
C GLY A 186 -22.32 -5.70 -6.99
N ASN A 187 -23.20 -5.14 -7.77
CA ASN A 187 -23.49 -5.46 -9.15
C ASN A 187 -22.69 -4.55 -10.10
N TYR A 188 -22.38 -3.33 -9.66
CA TYR A 188 -21.70 -2.31 -10.47
C TYR A 188 -20.73 -1.48 -9.63
N PHE A 189 -19.67 -0.97 -10.27
CA PHE A 189 -18.78 0.01 -9.66
C PHE A 189 -18.20 0.92 -10.72
N ARG A 190 -17.88 2.15 -10.31
CA ARG A 190 -17.25 3.17 -11.16
C ARG A 190 -16.03 3.75 -10.45
N THR A 191 -14.92 3.82 -11.17
CA THR A 191 -13.74 4.55 -10.69
C THR A 191 -13.91 6.04 -10.98
N ILE A 192 -13.89 6.88 -9.96
CA ILE A 192 -13.95 8.35 -10.12
C ILE A 192 -12.56 8.88 -10.46
N ALA A 193 -11.57 8.51 -9.65
CA ALA A 193 -10.20 8.99 -9.79
C ALA A 193 -9.22 7.90 -9.38
N LYS A 194 -8.38 7.49 -10.33
CA LYS A 194 -7.41 6.41 -10.15
C LYS A 194 -6.19 6.90 -9.37
N ALA A 195 -5.81 6.15 -8.34
CA ALA A 195 -4.57 6.42 -7.63
C ALA A 195 -3.33 5.92 -8.41
N PRO A 196 -2.18 6.58 -8.22
CA PRO A 196 -0.93 6.16 -8.85
C PRO A 196 -0.48 4.75 -8.41
N GLY A 197 0.17 4.05 -9.32
CA GLY A 197 0.80 2.74 -9.10
C GLY A 197 2.34 2.81 -9.11
N GLY A 198 3.01 1.70 -8.81
CA GLY A 198 4.48 1.61 -8.80
C GLY A 198 5.13 2.39 -7.64
N ASP A 199 6.19 3.12 -7.95
CA ASP A 199 6.97 3.90 -6.96
C ASP A 199 6.18 5.08 -6.40
N GLU A 200 5.15 5.52 -7.13
CA GLU A 200 4.25 6.60 -6.75
C GLU A 200 3.05 6.12 -5.92
N THR A 201 3.01 4.84 -5.52
CA THR A 201 1.93 4.34 -4.67
C THR A 201 1.92 5.04 -3.32
N PHE A 202 0.73 5.15 -2.74
CA PHE A 202 0.56 5.75 -1.41
C PHE A 202 1.42 5.04 -0.34
N ALA A 203 1.61 3.72 -0.43
CA ALA A 203 2.45 2.98 0.53
C ALA A 203 3.95 3.31 0.41
N THR A 204 4.44 3.58 -0.80
CA THR A 204 5.82 4.00 -1.03
C THR A 204 6.04 5.46 -0.64
N ARG A 205 5.09 6.34 -0.98
CA ARG A 205 5.17 7.78 -0.66
C ARG A 205 4.97 8.08 0.82
N VAL A 206 4.14 7.30 1.50
CA VAL A 206 3.85 7.45 2.93
C VAL A 206 4.06 6.10 3.62
N PRO A 207 5.33 5.74 3.90
CA PRO A 207 5.63 4.56 4.70
C PRO A 207 5.17 4.76 6.14
N ASP A 208 4.78 3.67 6.80
CA ASP A 208 4.27 3.72 8.18
C ASP A 208 5.36 4.15 9.19
N ASP A 209 6.62 3.82 8.91
CA ASP A 209 7.81 4.18 9.71
C ASP A 209 8.68 5.26 9.03
N GLY A 210 8.07 6.14 8.23
CA GLY A 210 8.77 7.23 7.54
C GLY A 210 9.42 8.24 8.50
N ASP A 211 10.50 8.88 8.05
CA ASP A 211 11.14 9.96 8.79
C ASP A 211 10.24 11.20 8.86
N PHE A 212 10.32 11.92 9.98
CA PHE A 212 9.45 13.07 10.25
C PHE A 212 9.51 14.15 9.16
N PRO A 213 10.69 14.59 8.65
CA PRO A 213 10.76 15.58 7.57
C PRO A 213 10.06 15.13 6.28
N THR A 214 10.27 13.88 5.86
CA THR A 214 9.61 13.34 4.66
C THR A 214 8.09 13.30 4.83
N LEU A 215 7.60 12.75 5.94
CA LEU A 215 6.16 12.67 6.21
C LEU A 215 5.51 14.06 6.36
N LEU A 216 6.26 15.05 6.84
CA LEU A 216 5.78 16.44 6.91
C LEU A 216 5.61 17.05 5.52
N ASN A 217 6.53 16.79 4.59
CA ASN A 217 6.42 17.27 3.21
C ASN A 217 5.20 16.68 2.47
N VAL A 218 4.88 15.41 2.74
CA VAL A 218 3.68 14.74 2.18
C VAL A 218 2.53 14.65 3.19
N ARG A 219 2.43 15.60 4.12
CA ARG A 219 1.44 15.57 5.20
C ARG A 219 0.01 15.41 4.69
N HIS A 220 -0.32 15.98 3.54
CA HIS A 220 -1.63 15.85 2.89
C HIS A 220 -2.01 14.39 2.55
N LEU A 221 -1.03 13.52 2.31
CA LEU A 221 -1.21 12.07 2.19
C LEU A 221 -1.09 11.38 3.55
N ALA A 222 -0.11 11.78 4.37
CA ALA A 222 0.08 11.19 5.70
C ALA A 222 -1.19 11.25 6.56
N LEU A 223 -1.92 12.37 6.53
CA LEU A 223 -3.20 12.55 7.25
C LEU A 223 -4.28 11.54 6.85
N ARG A 224 -4.12 10.82 5.74
CA ARG A 224 -5.06 9.78 5.31
C ARG A 224 -4.79 8.43 5.95
N GLN A 225 -3.65 8.20 6.58
CA GLN A 225 -3.42 7.01 7.40
C GLN A 225 -4.35 7.01 8.62
N ASP A 226 -4.55 5.84 9.22
CA ASP A 226 -5.54 5.67 10.29
C ASP A 226 -5.18 6.46 11.55
N LYS A 227 -3.93 6.34 12.03
CA LYS A 227 -3.46 7.03 13.23
C LYS A 227 -3.61 8.56 13.13
N PRO A 228 -3.02 9.25 12.14
CA PRO A 228 -3.15 10.71 12.06
C PRO A 228 -4.58 11.17 11.78
N SER A 229 -5.38 10.41 11.02
CA SER A 229 -6.80 10.73 10.83
C SER A 229 -7.61 10.60 12.11
N ALA A 230 -7.36 9.57 12.92
CA ALA A 230 -8.04 9.39 14.21
C ALA A 230 -7.65 10.49 15.21
N VAL A 231 -6.38 10.91 15.23
CA VAL A 231 -5.94 12.05 16.05
C VAL A 231 -6.66 13.33 15.65
N MET A 232 -6.84 13.59 14.35
CA MET A 232 -7.60 14.77 13.90
C MET A 232 -9.08 14.70 14.29
N PHE A 233 -9.69 13.52 14.23
CA PHE A 233 -11.07 13.32 14.69
C PHE A 233 -11.22 13.55 16.20
N ILE A 234 -10.31 12.99 17.03
CA ILE A 234 -10.33 13.20 18.47
C ILE A 234 -10.15 14.68 18.81
N ARG A 235 -9.25 15.37 18.11
CA ARG A 235 -9.05 16.82 18.28
C ARG A 235 -10.35 17.59 18.02
N ASP A 236 -11.05 17.30 16.92
CA ASP A 236 -12.30 17.96 16.56
C ASP A 236 -13.38 17.77 17.64
N VAL A 237 -13.55 16.53 18.10
CA VAL A 237 -14.50 16.22 19.19
C VAL A 237 -14.13 16.95 20.49
N LEU A 238 -12.84 16.98 20.86
CA LEU A 238 -12.36 17.67 22.06
C LEU A 238 -12.58 19.19 21.98
N GLU A 239 -12.30 19.79 20.83
CA GLU A 239 -12.48 21.22 20.59
C GLU A 239 -13.97 21.59 20.61
N SER A 240 -14.82 20.80 19.97
CA SER A 240 -16.27 20.96 20.02
C SER A 240 -16.83 20.85 21.45
N ALA A 241 -16.42 19.84 22.21
CA ALA A 241 -16.83 19.67 23.60
C ALA A 241 -16.41 20.86 24.48
N SER A 242 -15.19 21.39 24.27
CA SER A 242 -14.68 22.54 25.02
C SER A 242 -15.47 23.82 24.73
N ASN A 243 -15.93 24.00 23.50
CA ASN A 243 -16.69 25.18 23.06
C ASN A 243 -18.20 25.12 23.38
N THR A 244 -18.67 24.01 23.93
CA THR A 244 -20.11 23.82 24.28
C THR A 244 -20.40 24.17 25.75
N VAL A 245 -19.37 24.56 26.52
CA VAL A 245 -19.48 25.07 27.90
C VAL A 245 -19.73 26.57 27.87
#